data_AF-A0A6A7BXZ4-F1
#
_entry.id   AF-A0A6A7BXZ4-F1
#
_cell.length_a   1.000
_cell.length_b   1.000
_cell.length_c   1.000
_cell.angle_alpha   90.00
_cell.angle_beta   90.00
_cell.angle_gamma   90.00
#
_symmetry.space_group_name_H-M   'P 1'
#
loop_
_entity.id
_entity.type
_entity.pdbx_description
1 polymer ?
#
loop_
_entity_poly.entity_id
_entity_poly.type
_entity_poly.pdbx_seq_one_letter_code
_entity_poly.pdbx_strand_id
1 'polypeptide(L)'
;MALAIASTAAQLPSYCGTCQSFGVDFLDQGSYFQDSTSTNNFTAVQEFRGCDSDVSNNILVLPNGDQLECGDTPISPDDTLQPLSCPITKNQLTSGDYSLLVISNNGQCNPIDYMREFHIDVGTQTTTTVSPTIII
;
A
#
# COMPACT_ATOMS: atom_id res chain seq x y z
N MET A 1 31.50 -29.44 33.03
CA MET A 1 31.46 -29.35 31.56
C MET A 1 29.99 -29.41 31.16
N ALA A 2 29.36 -28.26 30.93
CA ALA A 2 27.96 -28.21 30.49
C ALA A 2 27.95 -28.14 28.96
N LEU A 3 27.34 -29.13 28.31
CA LEU A 3 27.06 -29.09 26.88
C LEU A 3 25.82 -28.22 26.64
N ALA A 4 25.98 -27.12 25.90
CA ALA A 4 24.87 -26.36 25.36
C ALA A 4 24.41 -27.04 24.06
N ILE A 5 23.17 -27.53 24.04
CA ILE A 5 22.48 -27.98 22.82
C ILE A 5 21.92 -26.73 22.11
N ALA A 6 22.55 -26.35 21.00
CA ALA A 6 22.02 -25.31 20.12
C ALA A 6 20.81 -25.88 19.37
N SER A 7 19.60 -25.41 19.69
CA SER A 7 18.40 -25.71 18.92
C SER A 7 18.42 -24.86 17.65
N THR A 8 18.88 -25.42 16.53
CA THR A 8 18.62 -24.83 15.22
C THR A 8 17.15 -25.07 14.89
N ALA A 9 16.33 -24.03 14.92
CA ALA A 9 15.00 -24.09 14.32
C ALA A 9 15.18 -24.48 12.85
N ALA A 10 14.66 -25.64 12.45
CA ALA A 10 14.62 -26.01 11.05
C ALA A 10 13.66 -25.04 10.36
N GLN A 11 14.19 -24.10 9.56
CA GLN A 11 13.39 -23.33 8.62
C GLN A 11 12.77 -24.35 7.65
N LEU A 12 11.45 -24.49 7.69
CA LEU A 12 10.71 -25.23 6.67
C LEU A 12 11.04 -24.59 5.31
N PRO A 13 11.25 -25.38 4.24
CA PRO A 13 11.48 -24.81 2.91
C PRO A 13 10.34 -23.84 2.58
N SER A 14 10.67 -22.59 2.28
CA SER A 14 9.71 -21.59 1.82
C SER A 14 9.09 -22.10 0.52
N TYR A 15 7.77 -22.32 0.54
CA TYR A 15 7.03 -22.64 -0.67
C TYR A 15 6.80 -21.33 -1.41
N CYS A 16 7.56 -21.09 -2.47
CA CYS A 16 7.41 -19.90 -3.30
C CYS A 16 6.14 -20.03 -4.15
N GLY A 17 5.05 -19.46 -3.65
CA GLY A 17 3.86 -19.18 -4.43
C GLY A 17 4.13 -18.10 -5.48
N THR A 18 3.14 -17.85 -6.34
CA THR A 18 3.11 -16.60 -7.10
C THR A 18 2.71 -15.49 -6.14
N CYS A 19 3.68 -14.74 -5.65
CA CYS A 19 3.45 -13.59 -4.78
C CYS A 19 2.69 -12.52 -5.56
N GLN A 20 1.52 -12.08 -5.08
CA GLN A 20 0.67 -11.06 -5.70
C GLN A 20 0.48 -9.89 -4.74
N SER A 21 0.32 -8.68 -5.29
CA SER A 21 -0.01 -7.46 -4.54
C SER A 21 -1.32 -6.87 -5.06
N PHE A 22 -2.20 -6.47 -4.15
CA PHE A 22 -3.47 -5.83 -4.46
C PHE A 22 -3.57 -4.51 -3.68
N GLY A 23 -4.04 -3.47 -4.36
CA GLY A 23 -4.50 -2.25 -3.67
C GLY A 23 -5.91 -2.47 -3.14
N VAL A 24 -6.25 -1.85 -2.01
CA VAL A 24 -7.59 -1.93 -1.41
C VAL A 24 -8.34 -0.61 -1.57
N ASP A 25 -7.67 0.50 -1.31
CA ASP A 25 -8.20 1.86 -1.47
C ASP A 25 -7.81 2.48 -2.82
N PHE A 26 -6.59 2.26 -3.29
CA PHE A 26 -6.11 2.68 -4.60
C PHE A 26 -5.84 1.46 -5.49
N LEU A 27 -6.82 1.19 -6.35
CA LEU A 27 -6.80 0.17 -7.39
C LEU A 27 -6.10 0.71 -8.64
N ASP A 28 -5.50 -0.21 -9.39
CA ASP A 28 -4.95 0.11 -10.70
C ASP A 28 -6.04 0.66 -11.63
N GLN A 29 -5.69 1.73 -12.33
CA GLN A 29 -6.54 2.55 -13.21
C GLN A 29 -7.78 3.17 -12.53
N GLY A 30 -7.80 3.24 -11.20
CA GLY A 30 -8.85 3.90 -10.43
C GLY A 30 -8.76 5.42 -10.45
N SER A 31 -9.86 6.10 -10.07
CA SER A 31 -9.91 7.55 -9.90
C SER A 31 -10.48 7.89 -8.52
N TYR A 32 -9.79 8.75 -7.78
CA TYR A 32 -10.03 8.97 -6.36
C TYR A 32 -10.02 10.45 -6.00
N PHE A 33 -10.86 10.85 -5.04
CA PHE A 33 -10.87 12.22 -4.54
C PHE A 33 -10.03 12.37 -3.28
N GLN A 34 -9.24 13.44 -3.19
CA GLN A 34 -8.55 13.85 -1.97
C GLN A 34 -8.94 15.26 -1.55
N ASP A 35 -9.24 15.41 -0.26
CA ASP A 35 -9.61 16.70 0.33
C ASP A 35 -8.40 17.61 0.45
N SER A 36 -8.43 18.72 -0.30
CA SER A 36 -7.39 19.74 -0.34
C SER A 36 -7.25 20.50 0.98
N THR A 37 -8.14 20.31 1.95
CA THR A 37 -8.06 20.93 3.28
C THR A 37 -7.44 20.02 4.34
N SER A 38 -7.24 18.74 4.02
CA SER A 38 -6.72 17.76 4.99
C SER A 38 -5.20 17.84 5.12
N THR A 39 -4.72 18.05 6.35
CA THR A 39 -3.30 18.00 6.69
C THR A 39 -2.83 16.60 7.09
N ASN A 40 -3.67 15.59 6.93
CA ASN A 40 -3.27 14.20 7.19
C ASN A 40 -2.37 13.73 6.06
N ASN A 41 -1.43 12.83 6.38
CA ASN A 41 -0.61 12.19 5.36
C ASN A 41 -1.47 11.41 4.37
N PHE A 42 -0.99 11.33 3.12
CA PHE A 42 -1.48 10.37 2.17
C PHE A 42 -1.17 8.95 2.67
N THR A 43 -2.18 8.11 2.65
CA THR A 43 -2.09 6.70 3.06
C THR A 43 -2.72 5.84 1.98
N ALA A 44 -2.15 4.67 1.75
CA ALA A 44 -2.73 3.64 0.91
C ALA A 44 -2.76 2.31 1.69
N VAL A 45 -3.64 1.41 1.30
CA VAL A 45 -3.77 0.07 1.89
C VAL A 45 -3.54 -0.96 0.80
N GLN A 46 -2.69 -1.93 1.11
CA GLN A 46 -2.39 -3.05 0.24
C GLN A 46 -2.52 -4.38 0.97
N GLU A 47 -2.78 -5.43 0.20
CA GLU A 47 -2.77 -6.81 0.66
C GLU A 47 -1.89 -7.64 -0.27
N PHE A 48 -1.38 -8.74 0.26
CA PHE A 48 -0.47 -9.64 -0.44
C PHE A 48 -0.97 -11.08 -0.34
N ARG A 49 -0.59 -11.91 -1.31
CA ARG A 49 -0.89 -13.34 -1.30
C ARG A 49 0.22 -14.16 -1.92
N GLY A 50 0.58 -15.28 -1.30
CA GLY A 50 1.55 -16.23 -1.83
C GLY A 50 3.00 -15.73 -1.77
N CYS A 51 3.28 -14.77 -0.90
CA CYS A 51 4.60 -14.18 -0.69
C CYS A 51 5.34 -14.84 0.47
N ASP A 52 6.67 -14.80 0.46
CA ASP A 52 7.49 -15.22 1.60
C ASP A 52 7.62 -14.06 2.60
N SER A 53 8.09 -14.36 3.81
CA SER A 53 8.23 -13.34 4.84
C SER A 53 9.30 -12.32 4.47
N ASP A 54 8.85 -11.10 4.16
CA ASP A 54 9.69 -9.94 3.87
C ASP A 54 8.89 -8.64 4.09
N VAL A 55 9.53 -7.51 3.83
CA VAL A 55 8.91 -6.19 3.73
C VAL A 55 8.99 -5.68 2.28
N SER A 56 7.99 -4.90 1.90
CA SER A 56 8.00 -4.14 0.65
C SER A 56 8.39 -2.70 0.90
N ASN A 57 9.27 -2.18 0.05
CA ASN A 57 9.58 -0.77 -0.07
C ASN A 57 8.58 -0.14 -1.06
N ASN A 58 7.93 0.93 -0.62
CA ASN A 58 6.81 1.53 -1.34
C ASN A 58 7.19 2.94 -1.81
N ILE A 59 7.05 3.22 -3.10
CA ILE A 59 7.42 4.51 -3.68
C ILE A 59 6.19 5.10 -4.37
N LEU A 60 5.78 6.29 -3.93
CA LEU A 60 4.76 7.08 -4.60
C LEU A 60 5.42 8.00 -5.64
N VAL A 61 5.05 7.84 -6.90
CA VAL A 61 5.42 8.73 -8.00
C VAL A 61 4.32 9.77 -8.17
N LEU A 62 4.71 11.03 -8.12
CA LEU A 62 3.81 12.19 -8.26
C LEU A 62 3.57 12.51 -9.75
N PRO A 63 2.54 13.30 -10.09
CA PRO A 63 2.24 13.67 -11.47
C PRO A 63 3.37 14.43 -12.20
N ASN A 64 4.25 15.08 -11.43
CA ASN A 64 5.42 15.78 -11.97
C ASN A 64 6.64 14.85 -12.17
N GLY A 65 6.53 13.56 -11.81
CA GLY A 65 7.59 12.56 -11.87
C GLY A 65 8.47 12.48 -10.62
N ASP A 66 8.26 13.34 -9.61
CA ASP A 66 8.98 13.24 -8.34
C ASP A 66 8.59 11.96 -7.59
N GLN A 67 9.53 11.41 -6.83
CA GLN A 67 9.35 10.15 -6.12
C GLN A 67 9.45 10.39 -4.61
N LEU A 68 8.51 9.83 -3.87
CA LEU A 68 8.49 9.83 -2.42
C LEU A 68 8.52 8.39 -1.90
N GLU A 69 9.53 8.09 -1.11
CA GLU A 69 9.56 6.85 -0.35
C GLU A 69 8.53 6.91 0.78
N CYS A 70 7.62 5.94 0.78
CA CYS A 70 6.59 5.76 1.79
C CYS A 70 7.05 4.71 2.81
N GLY A 71 6.23 4.49 3.84
CA GLY A 71 6.50 3.44 4.83
C GLY A 71 6.57 2.04 4.22
N ASP A 72 7.48 1.22 4.74
CA ASP A 72 7.54 -0.21 4.41
C ASP A 72 6.30 -0.93 4.92
N THR A 73 5.89 -1.99 4.22
CA THR A 73 4.80 -2.87 4.67
C THR A 73 5.18 -4.34 4.59
N PRO A 74 4.84 -5.15 5.62
CA PRO A 74 5.00 -6.60 5.56
C PRO A 74 4.24 -7.20 4.38
N ILE A 75 4.84 -8.14 3.64
CA ILE A 75 4.15 -8.84 2.53
C ILE A 75 3.54 -10.19 2.96
N SER A 76 3.56 -10.47 4.26
CA SER A 76 2.96 -11.65 4.89
C SER A 76 2.41 -11.28 6.27
N PRO A 77 1.39 -11.99 6.80
CA PRO A 77 0.70 -13.11 6.17
C PRO A 77 -0.29 -12.67 5.08
N ASP A 78 -0.72 -13.63 4.28
CA ASP A 78 -1.68 -13.43 3.19
C ASP A 78 -2.96 -12.72 3.66
N ASP A 79 -3.57 -11.94 2.76
CA ASP A 79 -4.88 -11.31 2.92
C ASP A 79 -5.00 -10.40 4.17
N THR A 80 -3.86 -9.92 4.66
CA THR A 80 -3.81 -8.95 5.76
C THR A 80 -3.69 -7.55 5.19
N LEU A 81 -4.54 -6.64 5.68
CA LEU A 81 -4.50 -5.22 5.29
C LEU A 81 -3.25 -4.55 5.84
N GLN A 82 -2.41 -4.05 4.95
CA GLN A 82 -1.17 -3.36 5.27
C GLN A 82 -1.27 -1.89 4.86
N PRO A 83 -1.50 -0.97 5.81
CA PRO A 83 -1.48 0.45 5.51
C PRO A 83 -0.05 0.96 5.37
N LEU A 84 0.20 1.76 4.34
CA LEU A 84 1.41 2.57 4.19
C LEU A 84 1.06 4.06 4.34
N SER A 85 2.04 4.84 4.77
CA SER A 85 1.94 6.30 4.89
C SER A 85 3.09 6.95 4.13
N CYS A 86 2.78 7.95 3.31
CA CYS A 86 3.76 8.69 2.54
C CYS A 86 4.05 10.05 3.18
N PRO A 87 5.26 10.61 3.05
CA PRO A 87 5.66 11.89 3.66
C PRO A 87 5.13 13.10 2.87
N ILE A 88 3.86 13.07 2.49
CA ILE A 88 3.11 14.14 1.82
C ILE A 88 1.73 14.23 2.43
N THR A 89 1.28 15.44 2.77
CA THR A 89 -0.06 15.65 3.29
C THR A 89 -1.06 15.80 2.14
N LYS A 90 -2.32 15.45 2.38
CA LYS A 90 -3.36 15.45 1.34
C LYS A 90 -3.57 16.84 0.70
N ASN A 91 -3.45 17.91 1.48
CA ASN A 91 -3.48 19.28 0.99
C ASN A 91 -2.25 19.73 0.16
N GLN A 92 -1.20 18.91 0.09
CA GLN A 92 -0.03 19.13 -0.78
C GLN A 92 -0.13 18.35 -2.10
N LEU A 93 -1.12 17.46 -2.23
CA LEU A 93 -1.37 16.74 -3.48
C LEU A 93 -1.90 17.69 -4.56
N THR A 94 -1.71 17.31 -5.82
CA THR A 94 -2.24 18.00 -6.99
C THR A 94 -3.04 17.02 -7.83
N SER A 95 -4.09 17.49 -8.51
CA SER A 95 -4.82 16.59 -9.41
C SER A 95 -3.92 16.08 -10.52
N GLY A 96 -4.02 14.79 -10.86
CA GLY A 96 -3.20 14.15 -11.88
C GLY A 96 -3.01 12.66 -11.66
N ASP A 97 -2.17 12.07 -12.50
CA ASP A 97 -1.86 10.64 -12.47
C ASP A 97 -0.70 10.37 -11.51
N TYR A 98 -0.91 9.39 -10.64
CA TYR A 98 0.05 8.91 -9.65
C TYR A 98 0.37 7.45 -9.94
N SER A 99 1.56 7.02 -9.52
CA SER A 99 1.91 5.60 -9.52
C SER A 99 2.42 5.18 -8.14
N LEU A 100 2.02 4.01 -7.68
CA LEU A 100 2.57 3.38 -6.47
C LEU A 100 3.35 2.14 -6.88
N LEU A 101 4.66 2.20 -6.68
CA LEU A 101 5.61 1.11 -6.89
C LEU A 101 5.75 0.33 -5.59
N VAL A 102 5.70 -0.99 -5.66
CA VAL A 102 5.86 -1.92 -4.53
C VAL A 102 6.97 -2.90 -4.87
N ILE A 103 8.10 -2.75 -4.20
CA ILE A 103 9.32 -3.50 -4.48
C ILE A 103 9.70 -4.33 -3.26
N SER A 104 10.02 -5.60 -3.45
CA SER A 104 10.52 -6.45 -2.36
C SER A 104 11.44 -7.54 -2.90
N ASN A 105 12.39 -8.00 -2.07
CA ASN A 105 13.18 -9.18 -2.39
C ASN A 105 12.36 -10.47 -2.20
N ASN A 106 11.19 -10.38 -1.56
CA ASN A 106 10.28 -11.49 -1.31
C ASN A 106 10.99 -12.65 -0.59
N GLY A 107 11.79 -12.33 0.42
CA GLY A 107 12.43 -13.30 1.30
C GLY A 107 13.40 -14.22 0.56
N GLN A 108 13.10 -15.51 0.52
CA GLN A 108 13.87 -16.51 -0.24
C GLN A 108 13.26 -16.84 -1.62
N CYS A 109 12.23 -16.10 -2.03
CA CYS A 109 11.54 -16.28 -3.29
C CYS A 109 11.96 -15.24 -4.34
N ASN A 110 11.31 -15.27 -5.51
CA ASN A 110 11.60 -14.30 -6.56
C ASN A 110 11.17 -12.89 -6.12
N PRO A 111 12.02 -11.87 -6.32
CA PRO A 111 11.66 -10.48 -6.08
C PRO A 111 10.39 -10.05 -6.81
N ILE A 112 9.72 -9.03 -6.28
CA ILE A 112 8.52 -8.42 -6.85
C ILE A 112 8.74 -6.94 -7.14
N ASP A 113 8.06 -6.44 -8.17
CA ASP A 113 8.09 -5.07 -8.65
C ASP A 113 6.72 -4.64 -9.20
N TYR A 114 5.71 -4.62 -8.33
CA TYR A 114 4.36 -4.23 -8.73
C TYR A 114 4.23 -2.72 -8.90
N MET A 115 3.47 -2.29 -9.90
CA MET A 115 3.10 -0.89 -10.12
C MET A 115 1.59 -0.78 -10.21
N ARG A 116 1.03 0.24 -9.56
CA ARG A 116 -0.37 0.63 -9.67
C ARG A 116 -0.44 2.07 -10.13
N GLU A 117 -1.14 2.33 -11.22
CA GLU A 117 -1.38 3.68 -11.74
C GLU A 117 -2.79 4.12 -11.37
N PHE A 118 -2.98 5.34 -10.89
CA PHE A 118 -4.30 5.83 -10.52
C PHE A 118 -4.37 7.36 -10.61
N HIS A 119 -5.57 7.88 -10.82
CA HIS A 119 -5.82 9.31 -10.88
C HIS A 119 -6.29 9.84 -9.52
N ILE A 120 -5.77 11.00 -9.11
CA ILE A 120 -6.31 11.74 -7.96
C ILE A 120 -6.92 13.06 -8.44
N ASP A 121 -8.15 13.32 -8.03
CA ASP A 121 -8.80 14.63 -8.08
C ASP A 121 -8.67 15.32 -6.71
N VAL A 122 -7.98 16.45 -6.65
CA VAL A 122 -7.79 17.22 -5.42
C VAL A 122 -8.75 18.41 -5.40
N GLY A 123 -9.53 18.54 -4.32
CA GLY A 123 -10.42 19.68 -4.16
C GLY A 123 -11.01 19.79 -2.75
N THR A 124 -11.80 20.82 -2.50
CA THR A 124 -12.48 21.00 -1.22
C THR A 124 -13.67 20.04 -1.11
N GLN A 125 -13.72 19.22 -0.06
CA GLN A 125 -14.86 18.35 0.18
C GLN A 125 -16.14 19.19 0.43
N THR A 126 -17.24 18.83 -0.24
CA THR A 126 -18.57 19.43 -0.01
C THR A 126 -19.55 18.35 0.41
N THR A 127 -20.18 18.51 1.58
CA THR A 127 -21.18 17.57 2.09
C THR A 127 -22.58 18.11 1.87
N THR A 128 -23.45 17.31 1.24
CA THR A 128 -24.88 17.64 1.09
C THR A 128 -25.71 16.69 1.93
N THR A 129 -26.54 17.23 2.83
CA THR A 129 -27.47 16.43 3.63
C THR A 129 -28.82 16.37 2.92
N VAL A 130 -29.25 15.17 2.54
CA VAL A 130 -30.60 14.92 2.01
C VAL A 130 -31.48 14.32 3.13
N SER A 131 -32.58 14.99 3.44
CA SER A 131 -33.58 14.49 4.40
C SER A 131 -34.75 13.87 3.62
N PRO A 132 -34.88 12.54 3.53
CA PRO A 132 -36.02 11.91 2.88
C PRO A 132 -37.30 12.18 3.68
N THR A 133 -38.34 12.66 3.00
CA THR A 133 -39.68 12.77 3.59
C THR A 133 -40.52 11.59 3.12
N ILE A 134 -40.94 10.74 4.06
CA ILE A 134 -41.89 9.66 3.78
C ILE A 134 -43.30 10.17 4.10
N ILE A 135 -44.21 10.08 3.13
CA ILE A 135 -45.65 10.31 3.34
C ILE A 135 -46.33 8.93 3.31
N ILE A 136 -47.08 8.60 4.36
CA ILE A 136 -47.88 7.38 4.50
C ILE A 136 -49.32 7.60 4.03
#